data_AF-E6YJH6-F1
#
_entry.id   AF-E6YJH6-F1
#
_cell.length_a   1.000
_cell.length_b   1.000
_cell.length_c   1.000
_cell.angle_alpha   90.00
_cell.angle_beta   90.00
_cell.angle_gamma   90.00
#
_symmetry.space_group_name_H-M   'P 1'
#
loop_
_entity.id
_entity.type
_entity.pdbx_description
1 polymer ?
#
loop_
_entity_poly.entity_id
_entity_poly.type
_entity_poly.pdbx_seq_one_letter_code
_entity_poly.pdbx_strand_id
1 'polypeptide(L)'
;MTLPANSKKTPTKKKSQSNQSVEKKYRLIILEGSSELYRIIALRSFGDVREGDIGGVIQNENNLSHKGNCWIYRDAQVTGEAKVYDDAQIRDEVKIYGKAKIYGKAKIYGITKVYGKAQIFGKAEVRGTTQVHGSAKIYGYAEINGNPNIYDDAKIYGHAQIKGRNKIFGNAQIYENCFINEDAIIYGNAEIYGNAQISGKSKVYGNGKVYDTAKVYDDASVAGSGLVCGNAHVYQNAKIWGGKIKKNATVLGNAEIFGKSTITGNAKISGDAIISGYAQIRDNAQVYGNVKIYEKAKIFHDVHVKDKVEIWGHAQVYGNSVISGESRIYDYAQVYGYTQIYGNALIFGKAVVAERAQIYEFAKVYDIALITGNAQVYGNALVFNNARIRDNAQVYGNSKIYEKTEIWDEAKVYGDARIFGQSQIFGEAKIYDEVKVYDNAAITEKAEISGTAKIYEKARVFGQARVFGNSAVFGQARVFGNAEIYDTNLFKDAVFGNMLNFNENTAQTLDENTVQTLEENKVKVLKTDNTDNYRTAYENNDNLQIPNSEKRWQNRNNVSMQI
;
A
#
# COMPACT_ATOMS: atom_id res chain seq x y z
N MET A 1 -65.37 30.91 83.74
CA MET A 1 -65.78 30.83 82.32
C MET A 1 -64.61 31.27 81.45
N THR A 2 -64.38 30.51 80.37
CA THR A 2 -63.76 30.86 79.07
C THR A 2 -62.29 31.35 78.96
N LEU A 3 -61.38 30.39 78.67
CA LEU A 3 -60.60 30.13 77.42
C LEU A 3 -60.08 31.29 76.48
N PRO A 4 -59.04 31.04 75.63
CA PRO A 4 -57.79 31.82 75.52
C PRO A 4 -57.38 32.26 74.07
N ALA A 5 -56.17 32.84 73.88
CA ALA A 5 -55.44 32.82 72.60
C ALA A 5 -53.93 33.19 72.68
N ASN A 6 -53.14 32.60 71.75
CA ASN A 6 -51.85 33.03 71.13
C ASN A 6 -50.54 32.94 71.93
N SER A 7 -49.35 32.64 71.37
CA SER A 7 -48.89 32.31 70.01
C SER A 7 -47.47 31.71 70.08
N LYS A 8 -47.05 31.05 68.98
CA LYS A 8 -45.80 30.28 68.78
C LYS A 8 -44.51 31.09 69.04
N LYS A 9 -43.52 30.48 69.73
CA LYS A 9 -42.11 30.92 69.79
C LYS A 9 -41.21 29.97 68.98
N THR A 10 -40.44 30.56 68.07
CA THR A 10 -39.33 29.98 67.31
C THR A 10 -38.08 29.79 68.19
N PRO A 11 -37.33 28.68 68.09
CA PRO A 11 -36.07 28.51 68.82
C PRO A 11 -34.86 29.00 68.01
N THR A 12 -34.08 29.92 68.58
CA THR A 12 -32.78 30.37 68.07
C THR A 12 -31.70 29.33 68.38
N LYS A 13 -31.10 28.76 67.32
CA LYS A 13 -29.95 27.86 67.37
C LYS A 13 -28.69 28.60 67.89
N LYS A 14 -28.09 28.10 68.99
CA LYS A 14 -26.72 28.41 69.38
C LYS A 14 -25.75 27.88 68.31
N LYS A 15 -24.95 28.74 67.69
CA LYS A 15 -23.77 28.37 66.89
C LYS A 15 -22.63 28.03 67.85
N SER A 16 -22.23 26.75 67.91
CA SER A 16 -20.95 26.32 68.48
C SER A 16 -19.89 26.38 67.38
N GLN A 17 -19.07 27.43 67.35
CA GLN A 17 -17.81 27.42 66.61
C GLN A 17 -16.70 26.95 67.56
N SER A 18 -16.39 25.66 67.50
CA SER A 18 -15.14 25.13 68.06
C SER A 18 -13.99 25.55 67.14
N ASN A 19 -13.28 26.62 67.50
CA ASN A 19 -11.97 26.94 66.95
C ASN A 19 -10.97 25.88 67.46
N GLN A 20 -10.91 24.72 66.82
CA GLN A 20 -9.76 23.83 66.94
C GLN A 20 -8.60 24.48 66.18
N SER A 21 -7.63 25.05 66.92
CA SER A 21 -6.34 25.43 66.35
C SER A 21 -5.70 24.19 65.74
N VAL A 22 -5.49 24.18 64.42
CA VAL A 22 -4.79 23.08 63.76
C VAL A 22 -3.39 23.00 64.34
N GLU A 23 -3.06 21.88 64.99
CA GLU A 23 -1.74 21.63 65.55
C GLU A 23 -0.67 21.77 64.45
N LYS A 24 0.33 22.64 64.67
CA LYS A 24 1.36 22.91 63.67
C LYS A 24 2.25 21.70 63.49
N LYS A 25 2.47 21.30 62.24
CA LYS A 25 3.37 20.20 61.86
C LYS A 25 4.86 20.58 61.93
N TYR A 26 5.17 21.86 61.70
CA TYR A 26 6.54 22.37 61.69
C TYR A 26 6.55 23.84 62.15
N ARG A 27 7.73 24.32 62.54
CA ARG A 27 8.03 25.73 62.77
C ARG A 27 9.02 26.25 61.73
N LEU A 28 9.04 27.57 61.56
CA LEU A 28 9.92 28.29 60.64
C LEU A 28 11.10 28.92 61.40
N ILE A 29 12.30 28.81 60.85
CA ILE A 29 13.50 29.52 61.31
C ILE A 29 14.04 30.36 60.14
N ILE A 30 14.24 31.65 60.37
CA ILE A 30 14.83 32.56 59.37
C ILE A 30 16.23 32.07 59.00
N LEU A 31 16.53 32.03 57.70
CA LEU A 31 17.88 31.71 57.23
C LEU A 31 18.79 32.94 57.33
N GLU A 32 19.95 32.78 57.95
CA GLU A 32 20.97 33.85 58.01
C GLU A 32 21.32 34.34 56.61
N GLY A 33 21.22 35.66 56.38
CA GLY A 33 21.47 36.28 55.09
C GLY A 33 20.27 36.35 54.13
N SER A 34 19.05 35.94 54.54
CA SER A 34 17.83 36.11 53.75
C SER A 34 16.64 36.56 54.62
N SER A 35 15.98 37.67 54.25
CA SER A 35 14.75 38.13 54.92
C SER A 35 13.48 37.42 54.46
N GLU A 36 13.57 36.52 53.47
CA GLU A 36 12.40 35.92 52.80
C GLU A 36 12.39 34.39 52.79
N LEU A 37 13.43 33.73 53.30
CA LEU A 37 13.52 32.27 53.27
C LEU A 37 13.60 31.68 54.68
N TYR A 38 12.86 30.59 54.88
CA TYR A 38 12.72 29.92 56.15
C TYR A 38 13.09 28.45 56.04
N ARG A 39 13.89 27.96 57.00
CA ARG A 39 14.14 26.55 57.23
C ARG A 39 12.97 25.96 58.03
N ILE A 40 12.45 24.80 57.62
CA ILE A 40 11.41 24.09 58.38
C ILE A 40 12.02 23.12 59.39
N ILE A 41 11.46 23.04 60.60
CA ILE A 41 11.80 22.03 61.61
C ILE A 41 10.52 21.33 62.07
N ALA A 42 10.52 20.00 62.05
CA ALA A 42 9.37 19.19 62.47
C ALA A 42 9.06 19.38 63.96
N LEU A 43 7.79 19.62 64.30
CA LEU A 43 7.32 19.79 65.68
C LEU A 43 6.74 18.51 66.29
N ARG A 44 6.55 17.48 65.47
CA ARG A 44 6.05 16.15 65.87
C ARG A 44 6.47 15.12 64.84
N SER A 45 6.41 13.84 65.21
CA SER A 45 6.71 12.74 64.29
C SER A 45 5.50 12.39 63.40
N PHE A 46 5.72 12.13 62.11
CA PHE A 46 4.69 11.70 61.14
C PHE A 46 5.33 11.05 59.91
N GLY A 47 4.68 10.04 59.32
CA GLY A 47 5.29 9.27 58.23
C GLY A 47 6.66 8.73 58.64
N ASP A 48 7.70 9.16 57.92
CA ASP A 48 9.11 8.85 58.19
C ASP A 48 9.91 10.03 58.79
N VAL A 49 9.24 11.14 59.11
CA VAL A 49 9.83 12.33 59.74
C VAL A 49 9.69 12.24 61.26
N ARG A 50 10.78 12.47 61.98
CA ARG A 50 10.83 12.52 63.45
C ARG A 50 10.74 13.95 63.94
N GLU A 51 10.23 14.12 65.16
CA GLU A 51 10.26 15.41 65.85
C GLU A 51 11.70 15.95 65.93
N GLY A 52 11.89 17.23 65.61
CA GLY A 52 13.20 17.87 65.56
C GLY A 52 13.94 17.75 64.21
N ASP A 53 13.43 16.95 63.26
CA ASP A 53 14.06 16.83 61.94
C ASP A 53 14.11 18.17 61.21
N ILE A 54 15.29 18.49 60.67
CA ILE A 54 15.55 19.69 59.87
C ILE A 54 15.18 19.38 58.41
N GLY A 55 14.15 20.06 57.90
CA GLY A 55 13.70 19.94 56.52
C GLY A 55 14.31 20.97 55.58
N GLY A 56 13.68 21.14 54.42
CA GLY A 56 14.10 22.05 53.36
C GLY A 56 13.80 23.52 53.64
N VAL A 57 13.91 24.32 52.58
CA VAL A 57 13.69 25.76 52.61
C VAL A 57 12.35 26.13 51.98
N ILE A 58 11.57 26.99 52.63
CA ILE A 58 10.35 27.58 52.06
C ILE A 58 10.37 29.11 52.10
N GLN A 59 9.63 29.79 51.21
CA GLN A 59 9.50 31.25 51.24
C GLN A 59 8.33 31.72 52.13
N ASN A 60 7.22 30.99 52.10
CA ASN A 60 5.98 31.30 52.80
C ASN A 60 5.45 30.07 53.54
N GLU A 61 4.83 30.24 54.71
CA GLU A 61 4.22 29.12 55.46
C GLU A 61 3.21 28.33 54.62
N ASN A 62 2.53 29.00 53.67
CA ASN A 62 1.59 28.37 52.73
C ASN A 62 2.25 27.46 51.68
N ASN A 63 3.57 27.44 51.55
CA ASN A 63 4.27 26.57 50.60
C ASN A 63 4.21 25.08 51.01
N LEU A 64 4.01 24.78 52.30
CA LEU A 64 3.88 23.42 52.82
C LEU A 64 2.61 23.30 53.68
N SER A 65 1.82 22.24 53.49
CA SER A 65 0.63 22.02 54.30
C SER A 65 0.99 21.48 55.69
N HIS A 66 0.31 21.96 56.74
CA HIS A 66 0.35 21.34 58.07
C HIS A 66 -0.48 20.04 58.17
N LYS A 67 -1.37 19.77 57.20
CA LYS A 67 -2.15 18.52 57.10
C LYS A 67 -1.43 17.49 56.24
N GLY A 68 -1.71 16.20 56.49
CA GLY A 68 -1.11 15.06 55.77
C GLY A 68 0.39 14.88 56.05
N ASN A 69 1.00 13.87 55.43
CA ASN A 69 2.40 13.50 55.64
C ASN A 69 3.38 14.21 54.70
N CYS A 70 2.94 15.24 53.96
CA CYS A 70 3.82 15.91 53.02
C CYS A 70 5.03 16.56 53.72
N TRP A 71 6.22 16.44 53.13
CA TRP A 71 7.45 16.97 53.71
C TRP A 71 8.46 17.37 52.64
N ILE A 72 9.20 18.44 52.94
CA ILE A 72 10.32 18.94 52.14
C ILE A 72 11.57 18.62 52.94
N TYR A 73 12.43 17.75 52.41
CA TYR A 73 13.65 17.30 53.07
C TYR A 73 14.79 18.30 52.86
N ARG A 74 15.88 18.12 53.62
CA ARG A 74 16.93 19.12 53.90
C ARG A 74 17.41 19.94 52.69
N ASP A 75 17.70 19.30 51.57
CA ASP A 75 18.34 19.98 50.42
C ASP A 75 17.34 20.57 49.41
N ALA A 76 16.04 20.35 49.62
CA ALA A 76 15.00 20.83 48.73
C ALA A 76 14.50 22.23 49.10
N GLN A 77 14.00 22.96 48.09
CA GLN A 77 13.56 24.34 48.21
C GLN A 77 12.20 24.56 47.51
N VAL A 78 11.25 25.21 48.20
CA VAL A 78 9.92 25.55 47.67
C VAL A 78 9.62 27.04 47.87
N THR A 79 9.55 27.82 46.79
CA THR A 79 9.36 29.28 46.85
C THR A 79 8.21 29.78 45.97
N GLY A 80 7.93 31.09 46.01
CA GLY A 80 6.83 31.71 45.29
C GLY A 80 5.46 31.28 45.79
N GLU A 81 4.50 31.13 44.88
CA GLU A 81 3.14 30.64 45.14
C GLU A 81 3.04 29.11 45.10
N ALA A 82 4.16 28.38 45.04
CA ALA A 82 4.16 26.93 44.95
C ALA A 82 3.58 26.28 46.22
N LYS A 83 2.95 25.10 46.09
CA LYS A 83 2.30 24.40 47.22
C LYS A 83 2.64 22.92 47.23
N VAL A 84 3.01 22.41 48.41
CA VAL A 84 3.22 20.98 48.70
C VAL A 84 2.22 20.54 49.78
N TYR A 85 1.38 19.56 49.47
CA TYR A 85 0.32 19.10 50.40
C TYR A 85 0.00 17.60 50.28
N ASP A 86 -0.99 17.13 51.03
CA ASP A 86 -1.32 15.71 51.24
C ASP A 86 -0.14 14.91 51.82
N ASP A 87 0.35 13.89 51.10
CA ASP A 87 1.44 12.98 51.51
C ASP A 87 2.67 13.10 50.58
N ALA A 88 2.81 14.20 49.85
CA ALA A 88 3.89 14.39 48.87
C ALA A 88 5.28 14.51 49.53
N GLN A 89 6.29 13.83 48.99
CA GLN A 89 7.65 13.82 49.51
C GLN A 89 8.63 14.48 48.54
N ILE A 90 9.34 15.52 48.99
CA ILE A 90 10.30 16.29 48.20
C ILE A 90 11.71 16.14 48.79
N ARG A 91 12.62 15.45 48.10
CA ARG A 91 13.99 15.14 48.59
C ARG A 91 15.08 15.72 47.68
N ASP A 92 16.33 15.61 48.12
CA ASP A 92 17.52 16.01 47.37
C ASP A 92 17.48 17.48 46.89
N GLU A 93 18.20 17.82 45.82
CA GLU A 93 18.33 19.18 45.28
C GLU A 93 17.10 19.66 44.46
N VAL A 94 15.89 19.34 44.91
CA VAL A 94 14.65 19.71 44.23
C VAL A 94 14.31 21.19 44.44
N LYS A 95 14.00 21.90 43.35
CA LYS A 95 13.57 23.31 43.37
C LYS A 95 12.16 23.44 42.81
N ILE A 96 11.21 23.87 43.64
CA ILE A 96 9.81 24.10 43.26
C ILE A 96 9.49 25.59 43.41
N TYR A 97 9.03 26.25 42.35
CA TYR A 97 8.74 27.69 42.39
C TYR A 97 7.63 28.10 41.43
N GLY A 98 7.29 29.40 41.37
CA GLY A 98 6.15 29.88 40.58
C GLY A 98 4.81 29.52 41.23
N LYS A 99 3.86 28.95 40.47
CA LYS A 99 2.52 28.51 40.94
C LYS A 99 2.39 26.97 40.95
N ALA A 100 3.51 26.25 41.04
CA ALA A 100 3.55 24.79 40.95
C ALA A 100 2.83 24.12 42.13
N LYS A 101 2.23 22.94 41.92
CA LYS A 101 1.52 22.18 42.97
C LYS A 101 1.97 20.73 43.01
N ILE A 102 2.42 20.27 44.17
CA ILE A 102 2.78 18.87 44.42
C ILE A 102 1.92 18.29 45.54
N TYR A 103 1.23 17.19 45.27
CA TYR A 103 0.23 16.64 46.21
C TYR A 103 -0.06 15.15 46.00
N GLY A 104 -1.06 14.59 46.70
CA GLY A 104 -1.24 13.14 46.78
C GLY A 104 -0.06 12.45 47.47
N LYS A 105 0.40 11.33 46.93
CA LYS A 105 1.55 10.53 47.38
C LYS A 105 2.77 10.68 46.45
N ALA A 106 2.86 11.81 45.74
CA ALA A 106 3.91 12.04 44.76
C ALA A 106 5.29 12.08 45.43
N LYS A 107 6.29 11.51 44.76
CA LYS A 107 7.68 11.50 45.23
C LYS A 107 8.55 12.22 44.21
N ILE A 108 9.25 13.26 44.65
CA ILE A 108 10.15 14.05 43.81
C ILE A 108 11.52 14.08 44.47
N TYR A 109 12.55 13.72 43.73
CA TYR A 109 13.92 13.67 44.22
C TYR A 109 14.93 13.89 43.06
N GLY A 110 16.23 13.81 43.33
CA GLY A 110 17.30 14.20 42.41
C GLY A 110 17.39 15.72 42.17
N ILE A 111 18.04 16.11 41.06
CA ILE A 111 18.19 17.52 40.64
C ILE A 111 16.97 17.92 39.79
N THR A 112 15.79 17.99 40.41
CA THR A 112 14.53 18.28 39.69
C THR A 112 14.08 19.73 39.87
N LYS A 113 13.66 20.38 38.78
CA LYS A 113 13.03 21.71 38.80
C LYS A 113 11.56 21.62 38.40
N VAL A 114 10.66 22.13 39.25
CA VAL A 114 9.21 22.18 38.96
C VAL A 114 8.73 23.62 39.10
N TYR A 115 8.25 24.22 38.00
CA TYR A 115 7.87 25.64 38.02
C TYR A 115 6.72 25.98 37.05
N GLY A 116 6.35 27.26 36.99
CA GLY A 116 5.16 27.69 36.24
C GLY A 116 3.88 27.26 36.95
N LYS A 117 2.90 26.71 36.23
CA LYS A 117 1.64 26.16 36.75
C LYS A 117 1.66 24.62 36.84
N ALA A 118 2.85 24.00 36.75
CA ALA A 118 3.02 22.56 36.71
C ALA A 118 2.43 21.84 37.94
N GLN A 119 1.90 20.64 37.74
CA GLN A 119 1.28 19.83 38.79
C GLN A 119 1.82 18.39 38.78
N ILE A 120 2.26 17.91 39.94
CA ILE A 120 2.71 16.52 40.12
C ILE A 120 1.93 15.90 41.29
N PHE A 121 1.18 14.83 41.03
CA PHE A 121 0.27 14.27 42.06
C PHE A 121 0.00 12.77 41.90
N GLY A 122 -0.90 12.21 42.72
CA GLY A 122 -1.14 10.77 42.74
C GLY A 122 0.04 10.02 43.36
N LYS A 123 0.46 8.89 42.80
CA LYS A 123 1.65 8.13 43.22
C LYS A 123 2.81 8.32 42.21
N ALA A 124 2.80 9.41 41.46
CA ALA A 124 3.83 9.68 40.46
C ALA A 124 5.21 9.86 41.11
N GLU A 125 6.23 9.41 40.40
CA GLU A 125 7.62 9.43 40.85
C GLU A 125 8.49 10.14 39.83
N VAL A 126 9.14 11.23 40.25
CA VAL A 126 9.99 12.06 39.39
C VAL A 126 11.38 12.18 39.99
N ARG A 127 12.40 11.76 39.23
CA ARG A 127 13.79 11.70 39.66
C ARG A 127 14.79 12.06 38.56
N GLY A 128 16.07 12.12 38.92
CA GLY A 128 17.15 12.50 38.03
C GLY A 128 17.28 14.01 37.87
N THR A 129 17.82 14.47 36.74
CA THR A 129 17.95 15.88 36.36
C THR A 129 16.72 16.35 35.57
N THR A 130 15.53 16.29 36.17
CA THR A 130 14.26 16.52 35.44
C THR A 130 13.81 17.99 35.47
N GLN A 131 13.21 18.49 34.38
CA GLN A 131 12.51 19.78 34.36
C GLN A 131 11.04 19.60 34.01
N VAL A 132 10.16 20.17 34.83
CA VAL A 132 8.71 20.18 34.61
C VAL A 132 8.18 21.61 34.73
N HIS A 133 7.65 22.17 33.65
CA HIS A 133 7.18 23.56 33.65
C HIS A 133 5.96 23.81 32.75
N GLY A 134 5.57 25.07 32.56
CA GLY A 134 4.33 25.40 31.87
C GLY A 134 3.10 25.02 32.70
N SER A 135 2.10 24.42 32.08
CA SER A 135 0.88 23.87 32.70
C SER A 135 0.91 22.33 32.78
N ALA A 136 2.09 21.71 32.63
CA ALA A 136 2.25 20.27 32.53
C ALA A 136 1.74 19.52 33.77
N LYS A 137 1.22 18.30 33.56
CA LYS A 137 0.65 17.44 34.62
C LYS A 137 1.26 16.04 34.61
N ILE A 138 1.81 15.60 35.74
CA ILE A 138 2.34 14.25 35.93
C ILE A 138 1.61 13.59 37.09
N TYR A 139 0.95 12.45 36.86
CA TYR A 139 0.12 11.83 37.90
C TYR A 139 -0.07 10.32 37.75
N GLY A 140 -0.90 9.70 38.60
CA GLY A 140 -1.12 8.25 38.57
C GLY A 140 0.07 7.49 39.16
N TYR A 141 0.60 6.52 38.43
CA TYR A 141 1.80 5.74 38.74
C TYR A 141 2.95 6.05 37.76
N ALA A 142 2.92 7.22 37.11
CA ALA A 142 3.93 7.59 36.12
C ALA A 142 5.33 7.66 36.77
N GLU A 143 6.32 7.10 36.08
CA GLU A 143 7.71 7.06 36.51
C GLU A 143 8.59 7.85 35.54
N ILE A 144 9.20 8.93 36.03
CA ILE A 144 10.02 9.85 35.25
C ILE A 144 11.46 9.81 35.80
N ASN A 145 12.43 9.51 34.95
CA ASN A 145 13.84 9.42 35.34
C ASN A 145 14.79 9.89 34.22
N GLY A 146 16.02 10.22 34.57
CA GLY A 146 17.05 10.69 33.64
C GLY A 146 17.13 12.21 33.60
N ASN A 147 16.96 12.79 32.42
CA ASN A 147 16.95 14.25 32.21
C ASN A 147 15.83 14.69 31.23
N PRO A 148 14.56 14.29 31.46
CA PRO A 148 13.45 14.72 30.61
C PRO A 148 13.09 16.20 30.86
N ASN A 149 12.65 16.87 29.80
CA ASN A 149 12.07 18.19 29.85
C ASN A 149 10.59 18.14 29.41
N ILE A 150 9.69 18.41 30.35
CA ILE A 150 8.24 18.26 30.17
C ILE A 150 7.57 19.61 30.39
N TYR A 151 6.89 20.14 29.37
CA TYR A 151 6.36 21.50 29.42
C TYR A 151 5.09 21.74 28.59
N ASP A 152 4.66 23.00 28.51
CA ASP A 152 3.37 23.43 27.96
C ASP A 152 2.19 22.73 28.68
N ASP A 153 1.25 22.12 27.96
CA ASP A 153 0.06 21.47 28.49
C ASP A 153 0.19 19.93 28.51
N ALA A 154 1.42 19.41 28.40
CA ALA A 154 1.71 17.98 28.35
C ALA A 154 1.18 17.20 29.58
N LYS A 155 0.68 15.98 29.35
CA LYS A 155 0.13 15.11 30.39
C LYS A 155 0.79 13.74 30.37
N ILE A 156 1.32 13.31 31.52
CA ILE A 156 1.92 11.98 31.70
C ILE A 156 1.26 11.28 32.88
N TYR A 157 0.66 10.10 32.67
CA TYR A 157 -0.11 9.42 33.69
C TYR A 157 -0.20 7.90 33.50
N GLY A 158 -1.02 7.20 34.29
CA GLY A 158 -1.07 5.74 34.27
C GLY A 158 0.22 5.14 34.82
N HIS A 159 0.75 4.09 34.20
CA HIS A 159 2.03 3.44 34.53
C HIS A 159 3.14 3.84 33.55
N ALA A 160 3.01 4.99 32.89
CA ALA A 160 3.91 5.40 31.82
C ALA A 160 5.31 5.58 32.38
N GLN A 161 6.30 5.03 31.67
CA GLN A 161 7.71 5.09 32.06
C GLN A 161 8.48 5.97 31.09
N ILE A 162 9.02 7.08 31.58
CA ILE A 162 9.83 8.02 30.81
C ILE A 162 11.24 8.02 31.36
N LYS A 163 12.22 7.61 30.54
CA LYS A 163 13.63 7.52 30.94
C LYS A 163 14.54 8.25 29.94
N GLY A 164 15.63 8.84 30.40
CA GLY A 164 16.59 9.52 29.48
C GLY A 164 16.28 11.01 29.28
N ARG A 165 16.66 11.59 28.14
CA ARG A 165 16.61 13.02 27.82
C ARG A 165 15.47 13.38 26.85
N ASN A 166 14.25 12.95 27.15
CA ASN A 166 13.07 13.20 26.31
C ASN A 166 12.62 14.67 26.34
N LYS A 167 12.00 15.13 25.24
CA LYS A 167 11.27 16.41 25.21
C LYS A 167 9.79 16.14 24.96
N ILE A 168 8.94 16.53 25.90
CA ILE A 168 7.50 16.28 25.84
C ILE A 168 6.78 17.61 26.04
N PHE A 169 6.09 18.11 25.01
CA PHE A 169 5.52 19.46 25.02
C PHE A 169 4.28 19.63 24.14
N GLY A 170 3.76 20.85 24.00
CA GLY A 170 2.43 21.09 23.44
C GLY A 170 1.33 20.46 24.29
N ASN A 171 0.37 19.80 23.63
CA ASN A 171 -0.74 19.06 24.24
C ASN A 171 -0.49 17.55 24.29
N ALA A 172 0.78 17.09 24.21
CA ALA A 172 1.13 15.68 24.15
C ALA A 172 0.58 14.89 25.36
N GLN A 173 0.09 13.67 25.11
CA GLN A 173 -0.43 12.77 26.15
C GLN A 173 0.28 11.43 26.12
N ILE A 174 0.81 11.02 27.27
CA ILE A 174 1.53 9.75 27.43
C ILE A 174 0.96 9.00 28.63
N TYR A 175 0.47 7.78 28.44
CA TYR A 175 -0.28 7.08 29.49
C TYR A 175 -0.25 5.54 29.39
N GLU A 176 -0.93 4.85 30.32
CA GLU A 176 -0.93 3.37 30.43
C GLU A 176 0.47 2.79 30.69
N ASN A 177 0.87 1.69 30.05
CA ASN A 177 2.11 0.95 30.31
C ASN A 177 3.20 1.23 29.27
N CYS A 178 3.13 2.39 28.60
CA CYS A 178 4.08 2.70 27.54
C CYS A 178 5.48 2.98 28.11
N PHE A 179 6.49 2.73 27.29
CA PHE A 179 7.88 2.92 27.62
C PHE A 179 8.49 3.91 26.64
N ILE A 180 8.90 5.06 27.16
CA ILE A 180 9.59 6.10 26.41
C ILE A 180 10.98 6.23 26.99
N ASN A 181 12.00 6.01 26.18
CA ASN A 181 13.38 6.10 26.64
C ASN A 181 14.27 6.89 25.68
N GLU A 182 15.51 7.13 26.15
CA GLU A 182 16.56 7.82 25.40
C GLU A 182 16.19 9.29 25.12
N ASP A 183 16.10 9.73 23.87
CA ASP A 183 16.04 11.14 23.48
C ASP A 183 14.75 11.50 22.69
N ALA A 184 13.64 10.76 22.89
CA ALA A 184 12.42 10.91 22.10
C ALA A 184 11.76 12.30 22.23
N ILE A 185 11.13 12.78 21.14
CA ILE A 185 10.49 14.09 21.08
C ILE A 185 9.01 13.95 20.73
N ILE A 186 8.14 14.37 21.65
CA ILE A 186 6.70 14.12 21.55
C ILE A 186 5.98 15.45 21.74
N TYR A 187 5.26 15.90 20.72
CA TYR A 187 4.71 17.25 20.73
C TYR A 187 3.46 17.45 19.86
N GLY A 188 2.90 18.66 19.89
CA GLY A 188 1.59 18.93 19.29
C GLY A 188 0.50 18.23 20.10
N ASN A 189 -0.43 17.55 19.46
CA ASN A 189 -1.46 16.74 20.09
C ASN A 189 -1.12 15.23 20.03
N ALA A 190 0.17 14.87 20.04
CA ALA A 190 0.62 13.48 19.94
C ALA A 190 0.14 12.62 21.13
N GLU A 191 -0.17 11.35 20.87
CA GLU A 191 -0.63 10.40 21.89
C GLU A 191 0.17 9.10 21.87
N ILE A 192 0.70 8.69 23.02
CA ILE A 192 1.43 7.43 23.21
C ILE A 192 0.86 6.66 24.40
N TYR A 193 0.44 5.40 24.19
CA TYR A 193 -0.24 4.60 25.21
C TYR A 193 -0.13 3.09 24.95
N GLY A 194 -0.86 2.24 25.69
CA GLY A 194 -0.71 0.79 25.62
C GLY A 194 0.62 0.31 26.20
N ASN A 195 1.27 -0.65 25.51
CA ASN A 195 2.62 -1.14 25.80
C ASN A 195 3.65 -0.59 24.79
N ALA A 196 3.36 0.56 24.17
CA ALA A 196 4.14 1.06 23.06
C ALA A 196 5.55 1.42 23.53
N GLN A 197 6.52 1.17 22.66
CA GLN A 197 7.91 1.45 22.93
C GLN A 197 8.36 2.57 22.00
N ILE A 198 8.67 3.71 22.60
CA ILE A 198 9.21 4.88 21.91
C ILE A 198 10.64 5.07 22.38
N SER A 199 11.60 4.84 21.50
CA SER A 199 13.02 4.94 21.85
C SER A 199 13.80 5.72 20.81
N GLY A 200 15.11 5.92 21.05
CA GLY A 200 15.96 6.73 20.19
C GLY A 200 15.61 8.21 20.26
N LYS A 201 15.67 8.87 19.12
CA LYS A 201 15.30 10.27 18.88
C LYS A 201 13.96 10.39 18.16
N SER A 202 13.13 9.35 18.20
CA SER A 202 11.88 9.24 17.45
C SER A 202 10.93 10.39 17.77
N LYS A 203 10.13 10.76 16.75
CA LYS A 203 9.24 11.90 16.81
C LYS A 203 7.80 11.47 16.62
N VAL A 204 6.97 11.78 17.60
CA VAL A 204 5.52 11.63 17.48
C VAL A 204 4.91 13.01 17.62
N TYR A 205 4.34 13.54 16.54
CA TYR A 205 3.95 14.94 16.49
C TYR A 205 2.76 15.25 15.58
N GLY A 206 2.27 16.49 15.67
CA GLY A 206 0.99 16.84 15.06
C GLY A 206 -0.12 16.13 15.83
N ASN A 207 -0.91 15.30 15.16
CA ASN A 207 -1.89 14.40 15.78
C ASN A 207 -1.43 12.93 15.72
N GLY A 208 -0.12 12.68 15.56
CA GLY A 208 0.45 11.34 15.44
C GLY A 208 0.22 10.48 16.68
N LYS A 209 -0.05 9.17 16.50
CA LYS A 209 -0.28 8.25 17.64
C LYS A 209 0.51 6.95 17.52
N VAL A 210 1.04 6.49 18.65
CA VAL A 210 1.74 5.20 18.77
C VAL A 210 1.24 4.41 19.97
N TYR A 211 0.80 3.17 19.78
CA TYR A 211 0.12 2.39 20.83
C TYR A 211 0.23 0.87 20.63
N ASP A 212 -0.45 0.08 21.47
CA ASP A 212 -0.34 -1.39 21.58
C ASP A 212 1.09 -1.84 21.93
N THR A 213 1.65 -2.86 21.27
CA THR A 213 3.05 -3.32 21.41
C THR A 213 3.97 -2.67 20.38
N ALA A 214 3.49 -1.60 19.73
CA ALA A 214 4.19 -1.06 18.59
C ALA A 214 5.46 -0.38 19.03
N LYS A 215 6.47 -0.55 18.19
CA LYS A 215 7.78 -0.04 18.46
C LYS A 215 8.06 1.05 17.44
N VAL A 216 8.11 2.29 17.93
CA VAL A 216 8.62 3.43 17.18
C VAL A 216 9.95 3.82 17.77
N TYR A 217 11.01 3.40 17.11
CA TYR A 217 12.35 3.53 17.65
C TYR A 217 13.29 4.14 16.62
N ASP A 218 14.51 4.44 17.05
CA ASP A 218 15.51 5.21 16.31
C ASP A 218 15.03 6.65 16.05
N ASP A 219 14.84 7.10 14.82
CA ASP A 219 14.49 8.48 14.43
C ASP A 219 13.07 8.58 13.81
N ALA A 220 12.24 7.53 13.94
CA ALA A 220 11.03 7.38 13.15
C ALA A 220 10.00 8.46 13.48
N SER A 221 9.29 8.92 12.45
CA SER A 221 8.40 10.07 12.56
C SER A 221 6.97 9.70 12.26
N VAL A 222 6.14 9.83 13.28
CA VAL A 222 4.70 9.65 13.21
C VAL A 222 4.07 11.03 13.33
N ALA A 223 3.65 11.56 12.20
CA ALA A 223 3.48 12.99 11.97
C ALA A 223 2.18 13.30 11.22
N GLY A 224 1.66 14.52 11.34
CA GLY A 224 0.33 14.82 10.80
C GLY A 224 -0.71 13.96 11.51
N SER A 225 -1.47 13.14 10.76
CA SER A 225 -2.39 12.13 11.31
C SER A 225 -1.80 10.71 11.36
N GLY A 226 -0.48 10.55 11.24
CA GLY A 226 0.18 9.23 11.16
C GLY A 226 -0.08 8.33 12.37
N LEU A 227 -0.22 7.02 12.14
CA LEU A 227 -0.57 6.05 13.18
C LEU A 227 0.32 4.80 13.12
N VAL A 228 0.87 4.38 14.25
CA VAL A 228 1.70 3.17 14.38
C VAL A 228 1.19 2.28 15.52
N CYS A 229 0.82 1.03 15.26
CA CYS A 229 0.13 0.17 16.25
C CYS A 229 0.31 -1.36 16.01
N GLY A 230 -0.17 -2.21 16.92
CA GLY A 230 0.07 -3.67 16.91
C GLY A 230 1.55 -4.04 17.15
N ASN A 231 2.02 -5.19 16.64
CA ASN A 231 3.47 -5.53 16.64
C ASN A 231 4.28 -4.75 15.59
N ALA A 232 3.73 -3.65 15.07
CA ALA A 232 4.40 -2.91 14.02
C ALA A 232 5.68 -2.34 14.56
N HIS A 233 6.74 -2.65 13.85
CA HIS A 233 7.98 -1.94 14.02
C HIS A 233 7.95 -0.82 12.97
N VAL A 234 7.96 0.43 13.44
CA VAL A 234 8.19 1.62 12.61
C VAL A 234 9.42 2.29 13.15
N TYR A 235 10.52 1.88 12.59
CA TYR A 235 11.85 2.16 13.10
C TYR A 235 12.64 2.90 12.04
N GLN A 236 13.87 3.27 12.37
CA GLN A 236 14.72 4.12 11.55
C GLN A 236 14.07 5.48 11.28
N ASN A 237 13.71 5.82 10.03
CA ASN A 237 13.27 7.16 9.62
C ASN A 237 11.85 7.19 9.04
N ALA A 238 11.08 6.10 9.18
CA ALA A 238 9.78 5.96 8.53
C ALA A 238 8.87 7.15 8.87
N LYS A 239 8.54 7.92 7.82
CA LYS A 239 7.69 9.10 7.92
C LYS A 239 6.27 8.70 7.56
N ILE A 240 5.50 8.60 8.61
CA ILE A 240 4.09 8.35 8.53
C ILE A 240 3.47 9.73 8.62
N TRP A 241 3.49 10.42 7.48
CA TRP A 241 3.00 11.78 7.33
C TRP A 241 1.58 11.66 6.78
N GLY A 242 0.63 11.32 7.65
CA GLY A 242 -0.56 10.59 7.23
C GLY A 242 -0.28 9.09 7.02
N GLY A 243 -1.33 8.27 6.91
CA GLY A 243 -1.21 6.81 6.77
C GLY A 243 -0.97 6.02 8.05
N LYS A 244 -1.09 4.68 7.97
CA LYS A 244 -1.17 3.82 9.16
C LYS A 244 -0.41 2.50 9.06
N ILE A 245 0.49 2.25 10.00
CA ILE A 245 1.44 1.15 9.97
C ILE A 245 1.12 0.09 11.04
N LYS A 246 0.91 -1.21 10.70
CA LYS A 246 0.31 -2.20 11.63
C LYS A 246 0.72 -3.68 11.44
N LYS A 247 0.53 -4.52 12.48
CA LYS A 247 0.60 -6.03 12.52
C LYS A 247 2.04 -6.61 12.61
N ASN A 248 2.29 -7.90 12.27
CA ASN A 248 3.64 -8.43 11.96
C ASN A 248 4.23 -7.85 10.70
N ALA A 249 3.47 -6.98 10.05
CA ALA A 249 4.11 -6.03 9.24
C ALA A 249 5.07 -5.26 10.16
N THR A 250 6.33 -5.61 10.00
CA THR A 250 7.16 -4.73 9.19
C THR A 250 6.36 -4.24 7.99
N VAL A 251 5.41 -3.38 8.30
CA VAL A 251 5.30 -2.23 7.52
C VAL A 251 6.34 -1.34 8.14
N LEU A 252 7.46 -1.39 7.46
CA LEU A 252 7.72 -0.23 6.66
C LEU A 252 6.43 0.26 5.99
N GLY A 253 5.61 0.99 6.75
CA GLY A 253 4.28 1.52 6.44
C GLY A 253 3.20 0.75 5.66
N ASN A 254 1.97 0.61 6.20
CA ASN A 254 0.70 0.70 5.43
C ASN A 254 0.30 2.20 5.46
N ALA A 255 1.28 3.08 5.42
CA ALA A 255 1.69 3.59 4.14
C ALA A 255 0.46 4.06 3.42
N GLU A 256 -0.07 5.16 3.93
CA GLU A 256 -0.19 6.21 2.97
C GLU A 256 1.25 6.60 2.71
N ILE A 257 1.72 5.98 1.66
CA ILE A 257 2.97 6.28 1.03
C ILE A 257 2.54 7.12 -0.15
N PHE A 258 2.35 8.37 0.20
CA PHE A 258 1.90 9.41 -0.69
C PHE A 258 2.89 10.56 -0.57
N GLY A 259 3.11 11.26 -1.67
CA GLY A 259 4.36 11.98 -1.85
C GLY A 259 5.49 11.01 -2.20
N LYS A 260 6.68 11.17 -1.61
CA LYS A 260 7.88 10.36 -1.91
C LYS A 260 8.11 9.26 -0.87
N SER A 261 7.21 8.28 -0.77
CA SER A 261 7.27 7.31 0.33
C SER A 261 7.53 5.87 -0.19
N THR A 262 8.02 4.95 0.65
CA THR A 262 8.62 3.68 0.17
C THR A 262 8.29 2.47 1.05
N ILE A 263 7.79 1.38 0.45
CA ILE A 263 7.71 0.06 1.10
C ILE A 263 8.71 -0.92 0.43
N THR A 264 9.41 -1.75 1.22
CA THR A 264 10.58 -2.56 0.78
C THR A 264 10.79 -3.79 1.69
N GLY A 265 11.65 -4.74 1.28
CA GLY A 265 12.03 -5.93 2.06
C GLY A 265 11.00 -7.05 1.97
N ASN A 266 10.88 -7.90 3.01
CA ASN A 266 9.76 -8.86 3.12
C ASN A 266 8.44 -8.16 3.51
N ALA A 267 8.34 -6.86 3.24
CA ALA A 267 7.16 -6.10 3.57
C ALA A 267 5.98 -6.71 2.85
N LYS A 268 5.05 -7.16 3.67
CA LYS A 268 3.78 -7.68 3.22
C LYS A 268 2.85 -6.50 3.11
N ILE A 269 2.98 -5.77 2.01
CA ILE A 269 2.07 -4.70 1.60
C ILE A 269 0.83 -5.39 1.13
N SER A 270 -0.18 -5.42 1.97
CA SER A 270 -1.32 -6.28 1.67
C SER A 270 -2.62 -5.66 2.11
N GLY A 271 -3.69 -6.12 1.47
CA GLY A 271 -5.02 -5.51 1.59
C GLY A 271 -5.19 -4.38 0.58
N ASP A 272 -5.65 -3.22 1.02
CA ASP A 272 -6.09 -2.13 0.15
C ASP A 272 -5.11 -0.92 0.16
N ALA A 273 -3.80 -1.18 0.28
CA ALA A 273 -2.80 -0.12 0.41
C ALA A 273 -2.82 0.85 -0.78
N ILE A 274 -2.68 2.14 -0.49
CA ILE A 274 -2.63 3.21 -1.50
C ILE A 274 -1.21 3.71 -1.60
N ILE A 275 -0.66 3.56 -2.79
CA ILE A 275 0.74 3.82 -3.09
C ILE A 275 0.73 4.75 -4.30
N SER A 276 0.84 6.03 -4.01
CA SER A 276 0.56 7.11 -4.95
C SER A 276 1.59 8.23 -4.82
N GLY A 277 1.50 9.30 -5.59
CA GLY A 277 2.58 10.25 -5.74
C GLY A 277 3.78 9.62 -6.45
N TYR A 278 4.94 9.72 -5.81
CA TYR A 278 6.21 9.14 -6.26
C TYR A 278 6.55 7.89 -5.44
N ALA A 279 5.53 7.20 -4.93
CA ALA A 279 5.70 6.05 -4.07
C ALA A 279 6.44 4.88 -4.73
N GLN A 280 7.21 4.13 -3.95
CA GLN A 280 8.00 3.02 -4.48
C GLN A 280 7.77 1.73 -3.69
N ILE A 281 7.55 0.64 -4.40
CA ILE A 281 7.51 -0.73 -3.90
C ILE A 281 8.59 -1.55 -4.60
N ARG A 282 9.41 -2.27 -3.85
CA ARG A 282 10.56 -3.00 -4.42
C ARG A 282 11.04 -4.16 -3.57
N ASP A 283 11.98 -4.92 -4.13
CA ASP A 283 12.65 -6.08 -3.55
C ASP A 283 11.66 -7.25 -3.35
N ASN A 284 11.79 -8.06 -2.28
CA ASN A 284 10.91 -9.19 -1.98
C ASN A 284 9.53 -8.79 -1.44
N ALA A 285 9.12 -7.54 -1.67
CA ALA A 285 7.87 -7.05 -1.15
C ALA A 285 6.75 -7.87 -1.75
N GLN A 286 5.86 -8.30 -0.88
CA GLN A 286 4.68 -9.03 -1.30
C GLN A 286 3.57 -8.00 -1.31
N VAL A 287 3.14 -7.64 -2.53
CA VAL A 287 1.98 -6.81 -2.79
C VAL A 287 0.83 -7.72 -3.15
N TYR A 288 -0.10 -7.92 -2.22
CA TYR A 288 -1.15 -8.90 -2.45
C TYR A 288 -2.47 -8.46 -1.82
N GLY A 289 -3.58 -8.97 -2.37
CA GLY A 289 -4.93 -8.45 -2.11
C GLY A 289 -5.34 -7.39 -3.12
N ASN A 290 -5.97 -6.30 -2.67
CA ASN A 290 -6.58 -5.27 -3.54
C ASN A 290 -5.81 -3.93 -3.49
N VAL A 291 -4.48 -3.96 -3.67
CA VAL A 291 -3.62 -2.76 -3.56
C VAL A 291 -3.79 -1.85 -4.79
N LYS A 292 -3.81 -0.53 -4.57
CA LYS A 292 -3.88 0.47 -5.65
C LYS A 292 -2.58 1.24 -5.77
N ILE A 293 -2.00 1.21 -6.96
CA ILE A 293 -0.66 1.75 -7.25
C ILE A 293 -0.76 2.67 -8.45
N TYR A 294 -0.61 3.97 -8.22
CA TYR A 294 -0.98 4.97 -9.22
C TYR A 294 -0.19 6.26 -9.15
N GLU A 295 -0.60 7.26 -9.93
CA GLU A 295 0.18 8.48 -10.20
C GLU A 295 1.54 8.13 -10.80
N LYS A 296 2.66 8.41 -10.12
CA LYS A 296 4.02 8.08 -10.58
C LYS A 296 4.63 6.98 -9.72
N ALA A 297 3.81 6.15 -9.08
CA ALA A 297 4.28 5.07 -8.25
C ALA A 297 5.04 4.00 -9.07
N LYS A 298 6.04 3.37 -8.45
CA LYS A 298 6.90 2.38 -9.13
C LYS A 298 6.94 1.06 -8.37
N ILE A 299 6.84 -0.04 -9.11
CA ILE A 299 6.96 -1.43 -8.62
C ILE A 299 8.12 -2.09 -9.37
N PHE A 300 9.16 -2.57 -8.70
CA PHE A 300 10.31 -3.14 -9.43
C PHE A 300 11.20 -4.08 -8.61
N HIS A 301 12.11 -4.78 -9.29
CA HIS A 301 12.91 -5.93 -8.78
C HIS A 301 12.05 -7.20 -8.66
N ASP A 302 12.06 -7.88 -7.51
CA ASP A 302 11.45 -9.20 -7.29
C ASP A 302 10.10 -9.11 -6.55
N VAL A 303 9.34 -8.06 -6.86
CA VAL A 303 8.06 -7.80 -6.18
C VAL A 303 7.03 -8.77 -6.67
N HIS A 304 6.38 -9.43 -5.72
CA HIS A 304 5.29 -10.33 -6.01
C HIS A 304 3.98 -9.56 -5.85
N VAL A 305 3.45 -9.11 -6.98
CA VAL A 305 2.12 -8.56 -7.15
C VAL A 305 1.16 -9.69 -7.49
N LYS A 306 0.19 -9.94 -6.63
CA LYS A 306 -0.78 -11.02 -6.87
C LYS A 306 -2.17 -10.68 -6.35
N ASP A 307 -3.13 -11.49 -6.75
CA ASP A 307 -4.56 -11.36 -6.44
C ASP A 307 -5.22 -10.22 -7.24
N LYS A 308 -5.76 -9.16 -6.63
CA LYS A 308 -6.59 -8.13 -7.31
C LYS A 308 -5.92 -6.75 -7.28
N VAL A 309 -4.62 -6.68 -7.51
CA VAL A 309 -3.87 -5.40 -7.47
C VAL A 309 -4.11 -4.57 -8.73
N GLU A 310 -4.42 -3.29 -8.55
CA GLU A 310 -4.70 -2.32 -9.63
C GLU A 310 -3.51 -1.35 -9.81
N ILE A 311 -2.96 -1.30 -11.02
CA ILE A 311 -1.80 -0.48 -11.39
C ILE A 311 -2.19 0.42 -12.55
N TRP A 312 -2.21 1.74 -12.32
CA TRP A 312 -2.82 2.69 -13.26
C TRP A 312 -2.21 4.10 -13.16
N GLY A 313 -2.76 5.07 -13.89
CA GLY A 313 -2.13 6.38 -14.04
C GLY A 313 -0.78 6.24 -14.76
N HIS A 314 0.26 6.98 -14.34
CA HIS A 314 1.63 6.84 -14.87
C HIS A 314 2.47 5.87 -14.03
N ALA A 315 1.84 4.89 -13.37
CA ALA A 315 2.57 3.90 -12.58
C ALA A 315 3.43 3.01 -13.48
N GLN A 316 4.56 2.54 -12.95
CA GLN A 316 5.54 1.75 -13.70
C GLN A 316 5.83 0.43 -12.98
N VAL A 317 5.79 -0.70 -13.71
CA VAL A 317 6.24 -2.00 -13.24
C VAL A 317 7.39 -2.54 -14.09
N TYR A 318 8.49 -2.94 -13.48
CA TYR A 318 9.65 -3.42 -14.23
C TYR A 318 10.57 -4.34 -13.40
N GLY A 319 11.68 -4.78 -13.99
CA GLY A 319 12.60 -5.75 -13.38
C GLY A 319 12.08 -7.18 -13.50
N ASN A 320 12.27 -8.00 -12.47
CA ASN A 320 11.79 -9.39 -12.42
C ASN A 320 10.43 -9.50 -11.70
N SER A 321 9.64 -8.43 -11.75
CA SER A 321 8.40 -8.35 -10.97
C SER A 321 7.43 -9.40 -11.49
N VAL A 322 6.66 -9.95 -10.57
CA VAL A 322 5.63 -10.92 -10.90
C VAL A 322 4.28 -10.27 -10.68
N ILE A 323 3.43 -10.26 -11.70
CA ILE A 323 2.04 -9.83 -11.64
C ILE A 323 1.17 -11.05 -11.97
N SER A 324 0.31 -11.43 -11.04
CA SER A 324 -0.48 -12.66 -11.17
C SER A 324 -1.85 -12.54 -10.52
N GLY A 325 -2.70 -13.55 -10.69
CA GLY A 325 -4.07 -13.52 -10.19
C GLY A 325 -4.98 -12.70 -11.10
N GLU A 326 -5.90 -11.93 -10.54
CA GLU A 326 -6.83 -11.02 -11.24
C GLU A 326 -6.31 -9.56 -11.29
N SER A 327 -4.99 -9.35 -11.21
CA SER A 327 -4.37 -8.02 -11.25
C SER A 327 -4.73 -7.25 -12.51
N ARG A 328 -4.90 -5.93 -12.39
CA ARG A 328 -5.31 -5.04 -13.48
C ARG A 328 -4.26 -3.97 -13.75
N ILE A 329 -3.85 -3.83 -15.00
CA ILE A 329 -2.88 -2.84 -15.46
C ILE A 329 -3.56 -1.99 -16.53
N TYR A 330 -3.76 -0.70 -16.28
CA TYR A 330 -4.55 0.13 -17.19
C TYR A 330 -4.16 1.62 -17.20
N ASP A 331 -4.92 2.43 -17.94
CA ASP A 331 -4.61 3.84 -18.23
C ASP A 331 -3.21 4.01 -18.81
N TYR A 332 -2.35 4.88 -18.29
CA TYR A 332 -1.00 5.11 -18.82
C TYR A 332 0.07 4.23 -18.14
N ALA A 333 -0.34 3.13 -17.48
CA ALA A 333 0.58 2.27 -16.77
C ALA A 333 1.56 1.62 -17.75
N GLN A 334 2.81 1.48 -17.31
CA GLN A 334 3.89 0.91 -18.13
C GLN A 334 4.44 -0.33 -17.46
N VAL A 335 4.53 -1.42 -18.21
CA VAL A 335 5.15 -2.68 -17.79
C VAL A 335 6.28 -3.04 -18.75
N TYR A 336 7.49 -3.22 -18.24
CA TYR A 336 8.68 -3.47 -19.07
C TYR A 336 9.72 -4.32 -18.31
N GLY A 337 10.95 -4.44 -18.84
CA GLY A 337 11.98 -5.32 -18.28
C GLY A 337 11.64 -6.81 -18.48
N TYR A 338 11.86 -7.62 -17.44
CA TYR A 338 11.57 -9.06 -17.41
C TYR A 338 10.30 -9.39 -16.61
N THR A 339 9.35 -8.44 -16.55
CA THR A 339 8.13 -8.59 -15.76
C THR A 339 7.30 -9.75 -16.29
N GLN A 340 6.85 -10.63 -15.40
CA GLN A 340 5.99 -11.74 -15.72
C GLN A 340 4.55 -11.42 -15.36
N ILE A 341 3.62 -11.59 -16.30
CA ILE A 341 2.20 -11.33 -16.15
C ILE A 341 1.43 -12.61 -16.50
N TYR A 342 0.82 -13.26 -15.51
CA TYR A 342 0.16 -14.56 -15.73
C TYR A 342 -1.10 -14.74 -14.87
N GLY A 343 -1.72 -15.93 -14.93
CA GLY A 343 -2.99 -16.20 -14.30
C GLY A 343 -4.14 -15.54 -15.06
N ASN A 344 -4.99 -14.80 -14.36
CA ASN A 344 -6.15 -14.09 -14.92
C ASN A 344 -5.92 -12.57 -15.03
N ALA A 345 -4.66 -12.13 -15.12
CA ALA A 345 -4.31 -10.71 -15.11
C ALA A 345 -4.87 -10.00 -16.36
N LEU A 346 -5.30 -8.75 -16.19
CA LEU A 346 -5.96 -7.95 -17.21
C LEU A 346 -5.11 -6.72 -17.53
N ILE A 347 -4.83 -6.48 -18.81
CA ILE A 347 -4.09 -5.33 -19.33
C ILE A 347 -5.00 -4.60 -20.32
N PHE A 348 -5.34 -3.34 -20.07
CA PHE A 348 -6.30 -2.59 -20.90
C PHE A 348 -6.08 -1.07 -20.84
N GLY A 349 -6.95 -0.27 -21.46
CA GLY A 349 -6.73 1.18 -21.56
C GLY A 349 -5.50 1.48 -22.41
N LYS A 350 -4.76 2.55 -22.08
CA LYS A 350 -3.52 2.95 -22.79
C LYS A 350 -2.27 2.25 -22.25
N ALA A 351 -2.43 1.12 -21.54
CA ALA A 351 -1.32 0.45 -20.88
C ALA A 351 -0.32 -0.04 -21.93
N VAL A 352 0.97 0.00 -21.57
CA VAL A 352 2.06 -0.42 -22.45
C VAL A 352 2.80 -1.59 -21.83
N VAL A 353 2.94 -2.68 -22.57
CA VAL A 353 3.82 -3.81 -22.25
C VAL A 353 4.94 -3.87 -23.27
N ALA A 354 6.19 -3.74 -22.81
CA ALA A 354 7.34 -3.55 -23.68
C ALA A 354 8.56 -4.39 -23.27
N GLU A 355 9.65 -4.22 -24.05
CA GLU A 355 10.96 -4.84 -23.79
C GLU A 355 10.90 -6.37 -23.74
N ARG A 356 11.20 -7.02 -22.61
CA ARG A 356 11.23 -8.49 -22.49
C ARG A 356 10.11 -9.00 -21.57
N ALA A 357 9.06 -8.20 -21.35
CA ALA A 357 7.94 -8.57 -20.50
C ALA A 357 7.18 -9.75 -21.12
N GLN A 358 6.67 -10.62 -20.25
CA GLN A 358 6.05 -11.88 -20.63
C GLN A 358 4.61 -11.94 -20.14
N ILE A 359 3.67 -12.21 -21.04
CA ILE A 359 2.23 -12.38 -20.77
C ILE A 359 1.83 -13.82 -21.10
N TYR A 360 1.32 -14.57 -20.14
CA TYR A 360 0.99 -15.99 -20.38
C TYR A 360 -0.16 -16.53 -19.54
N GLU A 361 -0.44 -17.84 -19.67
CA GLU A 361 -1.63 -18.52 -19.12
C GLU A 361 -2.95 -17.92 -19.61
N PHE A 362 -3.83 -17.42 -18.74
CA PHE A 362 -5.14 -16.87 -19.10
C PHE A 362 -5.17 -15.33 -19.05
N ALA A 363 -3.99 -14.70 -19.05
CA ALA A 363 -3.86 -13.25 -19.03
C ALA A 363 -4.50 -12.64 -20.29
N LYS A 364 -5.10 -11.47 -20.13
CA LYS A 364 -5.90 -10.80 -21.17
C LYS A 364 -5.35 -9.41 -21.46
N VAL A 365 -5.14 -9.10 -22.74
CA VAL A 365 -4.77 -7.78 -23.23
C VAL A 365 -5.88 -7.27 -24.14
N TYR A 366 -6.47 -6.11 -23.86
CA TYR A 366 -7.59 -5.59 -24.64
C TYR A 366 -7.69 -4.06 -24.62
N ASP A 367 -8.79 -3.54 -25.16
CA ASP A 367 -9.04 -2.10 -25.38
C ASP A 367 -7.96 -1.50 -26.29
N ILE A 368 -7.24 -0.44 -25.91
CA ILE A 368 -6.18 0.18 -26.74
C ILE A 368 -4.77 -0.12 -26.20
N ALA A 369 -4.63 -1.20 -25.43
CA ALA A 369 -3.37 -1.59 -24.83
C ALA A 369 -2.35 -1.97 -25.91
N LEU A 370 -1.08 -1.64 -25.65
CA LEU A 370 0.01 -1.79 -26.60
C LEU A 370 1.03 -2.84 -26.12
N ILE A 371 1.27 -3.86 -26.94
CA ILE A 371 2.36 -4.83 -26.82
C ILE A 371 3.42 -4.46 -27.86
N THR A 372 4.65 -4.17 -27.43
CA THR A 372 5.69 -3.53 -28.27
C THR A 372 7.09 -4.01 -27.86
N GLY A 373 8.15 -3.59 -28.56
CA GLY A 373 9.51 -4.04 -28.25
C GLY A 373 9.69 -5.54 -28.52
N ASN A 374 10.32 -6.29 -27.59
CA ASN A 374 10.49 -7.75 -27.70
C ASN A 374 9.52 -8.52 -26.76
N ALA A 375 8.38 -7.91 -26.39
CA ALA A 375 7.45 -8.49 -25.44
C ALA A 375 6.87 -9.80 -25.98
N GLN A 376 6.59 -10.75 -25.09
CA GLN A 376 6.16 -12.10 -25.45
C GLN A 376 4.77 -12.40 -24.87
N VAL A 377 3.86 -12.90 -25.71
CA VAL A 377 2.53 -13.38 -25.32
C VAL A 377 2.41 -14.86 -25.67
N TYR A 378 2.14 -15.73 -24.71
CA TYR A 378 2.08 -17.17 -24.99
C TYR A 378 1.13 -17.96 -24.07
N GLY A 379 1.04 -19.28 -24.24
CA GLY A 379 0.13 -20.11 -23.46
C GLY A 379 -1.31 -19.97 -23.96
N ASN A 380 -2.28 -19.70 -23.08
CA ASN A 380 -3.70 -19.53 -23.43
C ASN A 380 -4.12 -18.04 -23.43
N ALA A 381 -3.15 -17.12 -23.56
CA ALA A 381 -3.38 -15.69 -23.38
C ALA A 381 -4.31 -15.14 -24.47
N LEU A 382 -5.07 -14.10 -24.12
CA LEU A 382 -6.06 -13.50 -25.02
C LEU A 382 -5.67 -12.06 -25.35
N VAL A 383 -5.65 -11.70 -26.63
CA VAL A 383 -5.46 -10.34 -27.13
C VAL A 383 -6.68 -9.96 -27.98
N PHE A 384 -7.43 -8.91 -27.61
CA PHE A 384 -8.71 -8.59 -28.27
C PHE A 384 -9.11 -7.12 -28.19
N ASN A 385 -10.33 -6.78 -28.61
CA ASN A 385 -10.82 -5.41 -28.84
C ASN A 385 -9.91 -4.66 -29.81
N ASN A 386 -9.39 -3.48 -29.46
CA ASN A 386 -8.55 -2.65 -30.33
C ASN A 386 -7.07 -2.72 -29.91
N ALA A 387 -6.65 -3.84 -29.28
CA ALA A 387 -5.29 -3.99 -28.78
C ALA A 387 -4.30 -3.96 -29.94
N ARG A 388 -3.04 -3.62 -29.66
CA ARG A 388 -2.00 -3.45 -30.69
C ARG A 388 -0.78 -4.28 -30.37
N ILE A 389 -0.27 -5.00 -31.36
CA ILE A 389 0.96 -5.78 -31.30
C ILE A 389 1.90 -5.26 -32.40
N ARG A 390 3.09 -4.78 -32.03
CA ARG A 390 4.04 -4.18 -32.98
C ARG A 390 5.51 -4.34 -32.59
N ASP A 391 6.38 -3.69 -33.37
CA ASP A 391 7.83 -3.86 -33.34
C ASP A 391 8.22 -5.36 -33.41
N ASN A 392 9.07 -5.85 -32.52
CA ASN A 392 9.54 -7.24 -32.47
C ASN A 392 8.69 -8.13 -31.53
N ALA A 393 7.47 -7.72 -31.18
CA ALA A 393 6.61 -8.45 -30.25
C ALA A 393 6.25 -9.84 -30.80
N GLN A 394 6.14 -10.82 -29.91
CA GLN A 394 5.93 -12.23 -30.28
C GLN A 394 4.68 -12.78 -29.60
N VAL A 395 3.79 -13.42 -30.36
CA VAL A 395 2.60 -14.11 -29.86
C VAL A 395 2.63 -15.58 -30.29
N TYR A 396 2.59 -16.54 -29.38
CA TYR A 396 2.70 -17.96 -29.74
C TYR A 396 1.94 -18.91 -28.79
N GLY A 397 2.05 -20.22 -29.01
CA GLY A 397 1.30 -21.22 -28.26
C GLY A 397 -0.20 -21.16 -28.57
N ASN A 398 -1.07 -21.52 -27.61
CA ASN A 398 -2.53 -21.51 -27.79
C ASN A 398 -3.18 -20.11 -27.66
N SER A 399 -2.42 -19.04 -27.88
CA SER A 399 -2.89 -17.65 -27.72
C SER A 399 -3.97 -17.31 -28.74
N LYS A 400 -4.91 -16.45 -28.36
CA LYS A 400 -6.02 -16.01 -29.23
C LYS A 400 -5.97 -14.51 -29.44
N ILE A 401 -5.96 -14.10 -30.70
CA ILE A 401 -5.98 -12.73 -31.17
C ILE A 401 -7.30 -12.49 -31.91
N TYR A 402 -8.16 -11.57 -31.46
CA TYR A 402 -9.48 -11.41 -32.07
C TYR A 402 -10.08 -10.01 -31.97
N GLU A 403 -11.34 -9.87 -32.41
CA GLU A 403 -12.05 -8.58 -32.54
C GLU A 403 -11.28 -7.62 -33.46
N LYS A 404 -10.96 -6.38 -33.07
CA LYS A 404 -10.32 -5.37 -33.93
C LYS A 404 -8.82 -5.22 -33.65
N THR A 405 -8.15 -6.29 -33.23
CA THR A 405 -6.73 -6.25 -32.86
C THR A 405 -5.86 -5.95 -34.08
N GLU A 406 -4.84 -5.11 -33.91
CA GLU A 406 -3.87 -4.75 -34.95
C GLU A 406 -2.52 -5.43 -34.70
N ILE A 407 -1.95 -6.07 -35.72
CA ILE A 407 -0.63 -6.71 -35.73
C ILE A 407 0.19 -6.11 -36.88
N TRP A 408 1.31 -5.45 -36.58
CA TRP A 408 2.11 -4.76 -37.60
C TRP A 408 3.61 -4.73 -37.31
N ASP A 409 4.39 -3.99 -38.11
CA ASP A 409 5.87 -3.91 -38.03
C ASP A 409 6.49 -5.31 -38.13
N GLU A 410 7.48 -5.66 -37.33
CA GLU A 410 8.14 -6.97 -37.36
C GLU A 410 7.49 -8.01 -36.40
N ALA A 411 6.22 -7.79 -36.02
CA ALA A 411 5.54 -8.63 -35.03
C ALA A 411 5.39 -10.07 -35.53
N LYS A 412 5.56 -11.04 -34.64
CA LYS A 412 5.56 -12.47 -34.99
C LYS A 412 4.41 -13.20 -34.31
N VAL A 413 3.62 -13.96 -35.04
CA VAL A 413 2.60 -14.87 -34.49
C VAL A 413 2.85 -16.30 -34.97
N TYR A 414 3.00 -17.27 -34.07
CA TYR A 414 3.40 -18.64 -34.45
C TYR A 414 2.92 -19.73 -33.47
N GLY A 415 3.28 -21.00 -33.71
CA GLY A 415 2.73 -22.15 -33.00
C GLY A 415 1.23 -22.36 -33.27
N ASP A 416 0.46 -22.68 -32.22
CA ASP A 416 -0.98 -23.01 -32.30
C ASP A 416 -1.94 -21.79 -32.22
N ALA A 417 -1.41 -20.57 -32.42
CA ALA A 417 -2.14 -19.35 -32.15
C ALA A 417 -3.32 -19.16 -33.13
N ARG A 418 -4.32 -18.37 -32.73
CA ARG A 418 -5.53 -18.15 -33.53
C ARG A 418 -5.78 -16.67 -33.72
N ILE A 419 -5.99 -16.22 -34.95
CA ILE A 419 -6.30 -14.86 -35.33
C ILE A 419 -7.68 -14.82 -35.99
N PHE A 420 -8.64 -14.12 -35.39
CA PHE A 420 -10.02 -14.11 -35.88
C PHE A 420 -10.76 -12.79 -35.59
N GLY A 421 -12.09 -12.75 -35.73
CA GLY A 421 -12.86 -11.52 -35.66
C GLY A 421 -12.58 -10.55 -36.82
N GLN A 422 -12.37 -9.28 -36.54
CA GLN A 422 -12.03 -8.19 -37.48
C GLN A 422 -10.54 -7.80 -37.40
N SER A 423 -9.66 -8.72 -36.98
CA SER A 423 -8.24 -8.43 -36.72
C SER A 423 -7.52 -8.01 -38.00
N GLN A 424 -6.53 -7.14 -37.89
CA GLN A 424 -5.77 -6.60 -39.01
C GLN A 424 -4.29 -6.97 -38.88
N ILE A 425 -3.75 -7.61 -39.91
CA ILE A 425 -2.35 -8.02 -40.04
C ILE A 425 -1.75 -7.24 -41.21
N PHE A 426 -0.77 -6.40 -40.93
CA PHE A 426 -0.14 -5.52 -41.93
C PHE A 426 1.31 -5.20 -41.58
N GLY A 427 1.93 -4.22 -42.25
CA GLY A 427 3.36 -3.97 -42.12
C GLY A 427 4.19 -5.17 -42.57
N GLU A 428 5.23 -5.52 -41.80
CA GLU A 428 6.13 -6.64 -42.07
C GLU A 428 5.86 -7.84 -41.13
N ALA A 429 4.62 -7.94 -40.62
CA ALA A 429 4.23 -8.92 -39.62
C ALA A 429 4.35 -10.34 -40.18
N LYS A 430 4.79 -11.29 -39.34
CA LYS A 430 5.08 -12.67 -39.73
C LYS A 430 4.21 -13.65 -38.96
N ILE A 431 3.38 -14.39 -39.67
CA ILE A 431 2.47 -15.40 -39.14
C ILE A 431 2.93 -16.76 -39.66
N TYR A 432 3.22 -17.74 -38.81
CA TYR A 432 3.75 -19.03 -39.28
C TYR A 432 3.39 -20.22 -38.38
N ASP A 433 3.88 -21.42 -38.70
CA ASP A 433 3.55 -22.70 -38.06
C ASP A 433 2.06 -23.10 -38.19
N GLU A 434 1.39 -23.54 -37.13
CA GLU A 434 0.00 -24.06 -37.15
C GLU A 434 -1.07 -22.98 -36.93
N VAL A 435 -0.72 -21.71 -37.15
CA VAL A 435 -1.61 -20.57 -36.87
C VAL A 435 -2.88 -20.63 -37.72
N LYS A 436 -4.01 -20.33 -37.10
CA LYS A 436 -5.33 -20.28 -37.76
C LYS A 436 -5.80 -18.83 -37.91
N VAL A 437 -6.03 -18.38 -39.13
CA VAL A 437 -6.57 -17.07 -39.49
C VAL A 437 -7.97 -17.22 -40.08
N TYR A 438 -9.01 -16.69 -39.44
CA TYR A 438 -10.40 -16.90 -39.87
C TYR A 438 -11.35 -15.74 -39.50
N ASP A 439 -12.67 -15.95 -39.57
CA ASP A 439 -13.71 -14.91 -39.48
C ASP A 439 -13.49 -13.80 -40.52
N ASN A 440 -13.50 -12.52 -40.13
CA ASN A 440 -13.34 -11.37 -41.04
C ASN A 440 -11.93 -10.75 -40.96
N ALA A 441 -10.93 -11.52 -40.50
CA ALA A 441 -9.55 -11.07 -40.39
C ALA A 441 -9.00 -10.58 -41.73
N ALA A 442 -8.15 -9.57 -41.71
CA ALA A 442 -7.56 -8.93 -42.88
C ALA A 442 -6.04 -9.04 -42.83
N ILE A 443 -5.44 -9.54 -43.90
CA ILE A 443 -4.00 -9.64 -44.13
C ILE A 443 -3.67 -8.73 -45.31
N THR A 444 -2.81 -7.74 -45.10
CA THR A 444 -2.48 -6.72 -46.09
C THR A 444 -1.04 -6.23 -45.98
N GLU A 445 -0.67 -5.23 -46.79
CA GLU A 445 0.69 -4.68 -46.88
C GLU A 445 1.71 -5.79 -47.07
N LYS A 446 2.88 -5.78 -46.42
CA LYS A 446 3.93 -6.79 -46.64
C LYS A 446 3.84 -7.99 -45.69
N ALA A 447 2.69 -8.20 -45.03
CA ALA A 447 2.52 -9.27 -44.05
C ALA A 447 2.80 -10.64 -44.69
N GLU A 448 3.50 -11.50 -43.96
CA GLU A 448 3.91 -12.84 -44.38
C GLU A 448 3.12 -13.90 -43.59
N ILE A 449 2.46 -14.83 -44.28
CA ILE A 449 1.87 -16.05 -43.73
C ILE A 449 2.66 -17.24 -44.26
N SER A 450 3.18 -18.10 -43.39
CA SER A 450 3.98 -19.25 -43.80
C SER A 450 3.81 -20.50 -42.92
N GLY A 451 4.56 -21.57 -43.19
CA GLY A 451 4.42 -22.83 -42.45
C GLY A 451 3.06 -23.49 -42.74
N THR A 452 2.54 -24.26 -41.79
CA THR A 452 1.26 -24.98 -41.92
C THR A 452 0.02 -24.13 -41.61
N ALA A 453 0.12 -22.80 -41.75
CA ALA A 453 -0.90 -21.86 -41.30
C ALA A 453 -2.19 -22.00 -42.15
N LYS A 454 -3.35 -21.78 -41.54
CA LYS A 454 -4.67 -22.01 -42.16
C LYS A 454 -5.44 -20.70 -42.24
N ILE A 455 -5.81 -20.27 -43.44
CA ILE A 455 -6.62 -19.09 -43.73
C ILE A 455 -8.00 -19.54 -44.23
N TYR A 456 -9.08 -19.20 -43.52
CA TYR A 456 -10.41 -19.67 -43.89
C TYR A 456 -11.57 -18.75 -43.48
N GLU A 457 -12.82 -19.20 -43.67
CA GLU A 457 -14.03 -18.39 -43.47
C GLU A 457 -13.99 -17.09 -44.26
N LYS A 458 -14.34 -15.92 -43.73
CA LYS A 458 -14.39 -14.66 -44.50
C LYS A 458 -13.06 -13.89 -44.48
N ALA A 459 -11.95 -14.57 -44.16
CA ALA A 459 -10.65 -13.93 -44.04
C ALA A 459 -10.24 -13.34 -45.39
N ARG A 460 -9.56 -12.20 -45.38
CA ARG A 460 -9.18 -11.43 -46.57
C ARG A 460 -7.67 -11.31 -46.65
N VAL A 461 -7.08 -11.71 -47.77
CA VAL A 461 -5.67 -11.49 -48.10
C VAL A 461 -5.60 -10.53 -49.28
N PHE A 462 -4.94 -9.39 -49.10
CA PHE A 462 -4.82 -8.37 -50.14
C PHE A 462 -3.56 -7.52 -49.96
N GLY A 463 -3.44 -6.42 -50.71
CA GLY A 463 -2.25 -5.55 -50.61
C GLY A 463 -1.03 -6.25 -51.22
N GLN A 464 0.13 -6.24 -50.55
CA GLN A 464 1.36 -6.93 -50.98
C GLN A 464 1.62 -8.19 -50.14
N ALA A 465 0.56 -8.76 -49.53
CA ALA A 465 0.69 -9.81 -48.53
C ALA A 465 1.18 -11.11 -49.16
N ARG A 466 2.00 -11.87 -48.46
CA ARG A 466 2.61 -13.12 -48.95
C ARG A 466 2.08 -14.32 -48.17
N VAL A 467 1.61 -15.37 -48.84
CA VAL A 467 1.20 -16.65 -48.23
C VAL A 467 2.01 -17.80 -48.85
N PHE A 468 2.74 -18.56 -48.02
CA PHE A 468 3.65 -19.60 -48.49
C PHE A 468 3.92 -20.77 -47.52
N GLY A 469 4.83 -21.70 -47.87
CA GLY A 469 5.45 -22.63 -46.93
C GLY A 469 4.56 -23.76 -46.40
N ASN A 470 3.70 -24.37 -47.22
CA ASN A 470 2.67 -25.36 -46.88
C ASN A 470 1.43 -24.80 -46.15
N SER A 471 1.17 -23.50 -46.29
CA SER A 471 -0.06 -22.89 -45.74
C SER A 471 -1.30 -23.44 -46.45
N ALA A 472 -2.49 -23.19 -45.93
CA ALA A 472 -3.75 -23.56 -46.58
C ALA A 472 -4.73 -22.38 -46.63
N VAL A 473 -5.37 -22.15 -47.78
CA VAL A 473 -6.44 -21.17 -47.96
C VAL A 473 -7.71 -21.87 -48.46
N PHE A 474 -8.78 -21.82 -47.67
CA PHE A 474 -10.03 -22.54 -47.93
C PHE A 474 -11.25 -21.83 -47.32
N GLY A 475 -12.45 -22.40 -47.43
CA GLY A 475 -13.67 -21.74 -46.96
C GLY A 475 -13.98 -20.49 -47.77
N GLN A 476 -14.78 -19.56 -47.24
CA GLN A 476 -15.17 -18.32 -47.94
C GLN A 476 -14.05 -17.26 -48.08
N ALA A 477 -12.78 -17.68 -47.96
CA ALA A 477 -11.65 -16.77 -47.83
C ALA A 477 -11.45 -16.02 -49.14
N ARG A 478 -11.06 -14.75 -49.06
CA ARG A 478 -10.94 -13.87 -50.24
C ARG A 478 -9.51 -13.42 -50.44
N VAL A 479 -8.93 -13.74 -51.59
CA VAL A 479 -7.60 -13.26 -51.98
C VAL A 479 -7.75 -12.30 -53.16
N PHE A 480 -7.27 -11.06 -53.05
CA PHE A 480 -7.44 -10.05 -54.10
C PHE A 480 -6.39 -8.93 -54.02
N GLY A 481 -6.25 -8.11 -55.05
CA GLY A 481 -5.16 -7.12 -55.11
C GLY A 481 -3.79 -7.79 -55.27
N ASN A 482 -2.70 -7.08 -55.01
CA ASN A 482 -1.32 -7.52 -55.31
C ASN A 482 -0.76 -8.58 -54.34
N ALA A 483 -1.60 -9.41 -53.72
CA ALA A 483 -1.15 -10.45 -52.80
C ALA A 483 -0.37 -11.54 -53.56
N GLU A 484 0.58 -12.20 -52.92
CA GLU A 484 1.38 -13.26 -53.52
C GLU A 484 1.11 -14.57 -52.78
N ILE A 485 0.76 -15.63 -53.52
CA ILE A 485 0.55 -16.97 -52.96
C ILE A 485 1.38 -17.98 -53.73
N TYR A 486 2.21 -18.75 -53.03
CA TYR A 486 3.06 -19.82 -53.59
C TYR A 486 3.21 -20.93 -52.55
N ASP A 487 3.58 -22.15 -52.92
CA ASP A 487 3.78 -23.26 -51.96
C ASP A 487 2.66 -23.36 -50.87
N THR A 488 1.39 -23.32 -51.31
CA THR A 488 0.21 -23.19 -50.44
C THR A 488 -0.93 -24.06 -50.99
N ASN A 489 -1.65 -24.75 -50.10
CA ASN A 489 -2.81 -25.57 -50.43
C ASN A 489 -4.07 -24.70 -50.63
N LEU A 490 -4.63 -24.68 -51.84
CA LEU A 490 -5.82 -23.88 -52.19
C LEU A 490 -7.06 -24.78 -52.39
N PHE A 491 -8.20 -24.40 -51.82
CA PHE A 491 -9.45 -25.17 -51.91
C PHE A 491 -10.52 -24.42 -52.72
N LYS A 492 -11.41 -25.19 -53.37
CA LYS A 492 -12.41 -24.70 -54.34
C LYS A 492 -13.42 -23.70 -53.78
N ASP A 493 -13.58 -23.66 -52.46
CA ASP A 493 -14.54 -22.80 -51.77
C ASP A 493 -14.03 -21.37 -51.53
N ALA A 494 -12.72 -21.14 -51.70
CA ALA A 494 -12.09 -19.81 -51.60
C ALA A 494 -12.31 -18.97 -52.87
N VAL A 495 -12.41 -17.64 -52.71
CA VAL A 495 -12.70 -16.66 -53.77
C VAL A 495 -11.45 -15.85 -54.11
N PHE A 496 -11.01 -15.89 -55.37
CA PHE A 496 -9.82 -15.15 -55.87
C PHE A 496 -10.23 -14.02 -56.82
N GLY A 497 -9.63 -12.83 -56.69
CA GLY A 497 -9.93 -11.62 -57.49
C GLY A 497 -8.98 -11.33 -58.67
N ASN A 498 -9.23 -10.24 -59.41
CA ASN A 498 -8.75 -9.98 -60.79
C ASN A 498 -7.34 -9.33 -61.00
N MET A 499 -6.36 -9.40 -60.10
CA MET A 499 -5.00 -8.86 -60.40
C MET A 499 -3.92 -9.59 -59.60
N LEU A 500 -3.15 -10.47 -60.23
CA LEU A 500 -2.01 -11.18 -59.64
C LEU A 500 -0.93 -11.36 -60.75
N ASN A 501 0.38 -11.29 -60.45
CA ASN A 501 1.47 -11.01 -61.42
C ASN A 501 2.63 -12.02 -61.37
N PHE A 502 3.13 -12.52 -62.51
CA PHE A 502 3.54 -13.93 -62.55
C PHE A 502 4.63 -14.37 -63.60
N ASN A 503 5.61 -15.27 -63.28
CA ASN A 503 6.70 -15.79 -64.20
C ASN A 503 6.73 -17.32 -64.33
N GLU A 504 7.04 -17.77 -65.54
CA GLU A 504 6.96 -19.15 -66.08
C GLU A 504 7.94 -20.17 -65.48
N ASN A 505 7.42 -21.28 -64.95
CA ASN A 505 7.74 -22.63 -65.44
C ASN A 505 6.90 -23.71 -64.73
N THR A 506 6.48 -24.70 -65.52
CA THR A 506 5.75 -25.96 -65.23
C THR A 506 4.24 -25.88 -65.01
N ALA A 507 3.53 -26.12 -66.12
CA ALA A 507 2.16 -26.58 -66.23
C ALA A 507 2.11 -28.11 -66.05
N GLN A 508 1.17 -28.62 -65.23
CA GLN A 508 0.36 -29.81 -65.54
C GLN A 508 -0.73 -30.04 -64.48
N THR A 509 -1.93 -30.36 -64.98
CA THR A 509 -3.18 -30.79 -64.31
C THR A 509 -4.08 -29.74 -63.64
N LEU A 510 -4.81 -28.98 -64.48
CA LEU A 510 -6.05 -28.27 -64.13
C LEU A 510 -7.14 -28.68 -65.16
N ASP A 511 -8.37 -28.93 -64.70
CA ASP A 511 -9.56 -29.37 -65.49
C ASP A 511 -10.03 -28.27 -66.48
N GLU A 512 -10.64 -28.62 -67.61
CA GLU A 512 -10.94 -27.74 -68.76
C GLU A 512 -11.89 -26.56 -68.44
N ASN A 513 -12.74 -26.66 -67.42
CA ASN A 513 -13.53 -25.52 -66.93
C ASN A 513 -12.74 -24.58 -66.01
N THR A 514 -11.67 -25.10 -65.40
CA THR A 514 -10.62 -24.27 -64.78
C THR A 514 -9.86 -23.54 -65.88
N VAL A 515 -9.55 -24.19 -67.00
CA VAL A 515 -8.84 -23.57 -68.14
C VAL A 515 -9.61 -22.36 -68.70
N GLN A 516 -10.95 -22.38 -68.77
CA GLN A 516 -11.71 -21.20 -69.24
C GLN A 516 -11.74 -20.00 -68.27
N THR A 517 -11.58 -20.24 -66.96
CA THR A 517 -11.42 -19.17 -65.95
C THR A 517 -9.97 -18.79 -65.68
N LEU A 518 -9.02 -19.66 -66.07
CA LEU A 518 -7.58 -19.47 -66.00
C LEU A 518 -6.98 -18.82 -67.26
N GLU A 519 -7.58 -19.01 -68.44
CA GLU A 519 -7.05 -18.49 -69.72
C GLU A 519 -7.18 -16.97 -69.88
N GLU A 520 -8.07 -16.31 -69.14
CA GLU A 520 -8.18 -14.83 -69.17
C GLU A 520 -7.26 -14.13 -68.15
N ASN A 521 -6.62 -14.86 -67.23
CA ASN A 521 -5.99 -14.23 -66.06
C ASN A 521 -4.64 -14.89 -65.74
N LYS A 522 -3.63 -14.61 -66.57
CA LYS A 522 -2.26 -15.17 -66.48
C LYS A 522 -1.69 -15.16 -65.05
N VAL A 523 -1.51 -16.37 -64.48
CA VAL A 523 -1.18 -16.64 -63.05
C VAL A 523 0.21 -17.33 -62.79
N LYS A 524 0.90 -17.23 -61.62
CA LYS A 524 2.24 -17.80 -61.16
C LYS A 524 2.19 -18.14 -59.67
N VAL A 525 1.80 -19.38 -59.52
CA VAL A 525 2.15 -20.23 -58.42
C VAL A 525 3.59 -20.70 -58.64
N LEU A 526 4.46 -20.62 -57.63
CA LEU A 526 5.74 -21.33 -57.64
C LEU A 526 5.57 -22.62 -56.84
N LYS A 527 5.78 -23.76 -57.50
CA LYS A 527 5.74 -25.17 -57.05
C LYS A 527 4.91 -25.48 -55.80
N THR A 528 3.82 -26.19 -56.00
CA THR A 528 3.07 -26.92 -54.95
C THR A 528 3.24 -28.42 -55.17
N ASP A 529 4.16 -29.06 -54.45
CA ASP A 529 4.22 -30.52 -54.38
C ASP A 529 3.29 -30.97 -53.23
N ASN A 530 1.98 -31.11 -53.48
CA ASN A 530 1.05 -31.95 -52.69
C ASN A 530 -0.40 -31.93 -53.22
N THR A 531 -0.60 -32.13 -54.53
CA THR A 531 -1.93 -32.27 -55.14
C THR A 531 -2.62 -33.63 -54.92
N ASP A 532 -2.00 -34.60 -54.23
CA ASP A 532 -2.49 -35.99 -54.28
C ASP A 532 -3.46 -36.43 -53.17
N ASN A 533 -3.93 -35.54 -52.30
CA ASN A 533 -4.73 -35.97 -51.14
C ASN A 533 -6.14 -35.39 -50.99
N TYR A 534 -6.86 -35.01 -52.06
CA TYR A 534 -8.33 -34.85 -51.95
C TYR A 534 -9.09 -35.19 -53.25
N ARG A 535 -9.33 -36.49 -53.45
CA ARG A 535 -10.51 -36.98 -54.16
C ARG A 535 -11.53 -37.48 -53.13
N THR A 536 -12.60 -36.74 -52.91
CA THR A 536 -13.91 -37.36 -52.64
C THR A 536 -14.53 -37.64 -54.02
N ALA A 537 -14.83 -38.91 -54.30
CA ALA A 537 -16.17 -39.47 -54.07
C ALA A 537 -17.25 -38.77 -54.91
N TYR A 538 -17.33 -39.17 -56.18
CA TYR A 538 -18.58 -39.42 -56.88
C TYR A 538 -18.29 -40.52 -57.90
N GLU A 539 -18.20 -41.76 -57.43
CA GLU A 539 -18.55 -42.95 -58.21
C GLU A 539 -18.45 -44.18 -57.30
N ASN A 540 -19.63 -44.60 -56.83
CA ASN A 540 -19.99 -45.94 -56.37
C ASN A 540 -19.52 -46.46 -55.00
N ASN A 541 -20.50 -46.34 -54.09
CA ASN A 541 -21.01 -47.33 -53.14
C ASN A 541 -20.20 -47.85 -51.95
N ASP A 542 -20.92 -47.72 -50.83
CA ASP A 542 -20.99 -48.55 -49.64
C ASP A 542 -19.90 -48.41 -48.57
N ASN A 543 -20.35 -47.82 -47.46
CA ASN A 543 -19.81 -47.91 -46.10
C ASN A 543 -18.43 -47.28 -45.85
N LEU A 544 -18.42 -46.00 -45.46
CA LEU A 544 -17.57 -45.55 -44.34
C LEU A 544 -18.17 -44.32 -43.66
N GLN A 545 -18.32 -44.46 -42.35
CA GLN A 545 -19.12 -43.63 -41.46
C GLN A 545 -18.54 -42.23 -41.25
N ILE A 546 -19.47 -41.29 -41.13
CA ILE A 546 -19.31 -40.05 -40.37
C ILE A 546 -18.70 -40.39 -38.99
N PRO A 547 -17.53 -39.86 -38.60
CA PRO A 547 -17.10 -39.91 -37.20
C PRO A 547 -18.12 -39.13 -36.36
N ASN A 548 -18.74 -39.83 -35.43
CA ASN A 548 -19.89 -39.40 -34.66
C ASN A 548 -19.51 -38.41 -33.52
N SER A 549 -18.74 -37.37 -33.85
CA SER A 549 -18.40 -36.22 -33.02
C SER A 549 -18.10 -35.07 -33.98
N GLU A 550 -18.95 -34.07 -34.24
CA GLU A 550 -19.81 -33.32 -33.33
C GLU A 550 -20.99 -32.71 -34.12
N LYS A 551 -22.07 -33.48 -34.28
CA LYS A 551 -23.42 -32.93 -34.56
C LYS A 551 -24.02 -32.20 -33.35
N ARG A 552 -23.20 -31.59 -32.49
CA ARG A 552 -23.58 -31.25 -31.11
C ARG A 552 -23.39 -29.78 -30.73
N TRP A 553 -23.61 -28.82 -31.64
CA TRP A 553 -23.72 -27.40 -31.23
C TRP A 553 -24.82 -26.58 -31.90
N GLN A 554 -25.76 -27.21 -32.63
CA GLN A 554 -26.98 -26.53 -33.10
C GLN A 554 -28.26 -26.83 -32.30
N ASN A 555 -28.24 -27.64 -31.23
CA ASN A 555 -29.44 -27.79 -30.38
C ASN A 555 -29.11 -28.21 -28.94
N ARG A 556 -28.60 -27.25 -28.15
CA ARG A 556 -29.07 -27.06 -26.77
C ARG A 556 -29.18 -25.56 -26.54
N ASN A 557 -30.34 -25.06 -26.94
CA ASN A 557 -31.13 -24.06 -26.24
C ASN A 557 -30.41 -23.27 -25.15
N ASN A 558 -30.39 -21.96 -25.35
CA ASN A 558 -31.20 -21.08 -24.51
C ASN A 558 -31.22 -21.48 -23.04
N VAL A 559 -30.13 -21.18 -22.33
CA VAL A 559 -30.31 -20.54 -21.03
C VAL A 559 -29.65 -19.18 -21.15
N SER A 560 -30.54 -18.19 -21.10
CA SER A 560 -30.33 -16.78 -20.97
C SER A 560 -29.29 -16.37 -19.92
N MET A 561 -28.61 -15.26 -20.23
CA MET A 561 -28.11 -14.21 -19.30
C MET A 561 -26.91 -14.59 -18.41
N GLN A 562 -25.93 -13.70 -18.17
CA GLN A 562 -25.83 -12.25 -18.34
C GLN A 562 -24.34 -11.83 -18.31
N ILE A 563 -24.10 -10.52 -18.43
CA ILE A 563 -23.02 -9.74 -17.76
C ILE A 563 -22.23 -10.51 -16.70
#